data_AF-A0A929QV20-F1
#
_entry.id   AF-A0A929QV20-F1
#
_cell.length_a   1.000
_cell.length_b   1.000
_cell.length_c   1.000
_cell.angle_alpha   90.00
_cell.angle_beta   90.00
_cell.angle_gamma   90.00
#
_symmetry.space_group_name_H-M   'P 1'
#
loop_
_entity.id
_entity.type
_entity.pdbx_description
1 polymer ?
#
loop_
_entity_poly.entity_id
_entity_poly.type
_entity_poly.pdbx_seq_one_letter_code
_entity_poly.pdbx_strand_id
1 'polypeptide(L)'
;MADFILEEVRFDKDSIGQITEELLTDYPIIYILHNTDKRRPDAYIGETDQMPKRMKAHLKDLRRCKMTQTLLIGNQDFHKSATYDFETKLINYFLADEKYKLQNRSQTKQKKTANYANKTYFQQELFPRLWETLRAKNLVNHTIDEIENKDIFKLSPFKTLSTAQQAIKDEVLNFCQQALSDNQHHLFLIEGEAGTGKSVVLSAIMHRLADLAADKGSPFHGVKSRLLVNHSEMLKTYKAIAAGLPNLKKNSFVKPTPFINKGQEVDIVLIDEAHLLLSQSDAYNNFRQDNHLSEILKLAKIVVCIFDSKQVLKVKSHWDKERLSAVIGSELKLYQFHLTDQFRMQGAGAVIDWIDDLVEQRLLSPWPETDGFDFQVVADPSRFKDMIWEKDRILGLSRIIGTFDYEHKKDGNSYLVDPGGINLPWNSTVDNKTWAERPETIHEVGSIYTIQGFDLNYAGVVIGPSVDYDPETDRIVVDPNRYMDRGAKVRRADMDDDTYAQALEQMILNSLNVLLKRGVKGLYLYAVNPHLRNKLLALQAAAKSTEE
;
A
#
# COMPACT_ATOMS: atom_id res chain seq x y z
N MET A 1 -11.95 4.57 36.73
CA MET A 1 -11.62 4.19 35.34
C MET A 1 -10.80 2.93 35.42
N ALA A 2 -11.16 1.87 34.69
CA ALA A 2 -10.53 0.57 34.84
C ALA A 2 -9.10 0.59 34.25
N ASP A 3 -8.08 0.50 35.10
CA ASP A 3 -6.69 0.38 34.69
C ASP A 3 -6.39 -1.03 34.20
N PHE A 4 -5.37 -1.16 33.34
CA PHE A 4 -4.86 -2.45 32.93
C PHE A 4 -4.13 -3.14 34.07
N ILE A 5 -4.38 -4.43 34.23
CA ILE A 5 -3.53 -5.31 35.02
C ILE A 5 -2.52 -5.94 34.07
N LEU A 6 -1.24 -5.62 34.29
CA LEU A 6 -0.12 -6.09 33.49
C LEU A 6 0.82 -6.90 34.37
N GLU A 7 0.91 -8.20 34.11
CA GLU A 7 1.83 -9.09 34.84
C GLU A 7 2.85 -9.68 33.87
N GLU A 8 4.13 -9.35 34.08
CA GLU A 8 5.24 -9.87 33.29
C GLU A 8 5.95 -10.95 34.08
N VAL A 9 5.92 -12.18 33.58
CA VAL A 9 6.54 -13.33 34.23
C VAL A 9 7.38 -14.13 33.25
N ARG A 10 8.31 -14.92 33.80
CA ARG A 10 9.08 -15.87 33.01
C ARG A 10 8.16 -16.91 32.40
N PHE A 11 8.42 -17.27 31.15
CA PHE A 11 7.62 -18.25 30.43
C PHE A 11 8.03 -19.69 30.79
N ASP A 12 7.77 -20.08 32.03
CA ASP A 12 8.00 -21.42 32.56
C ASP A 12 6.80 -21.92 33.39
N LYS A 13 6.79 -23.21 33.69
CA LYS A 13 5.64 -23.86 34.34
C LYS A 13 5.39 -23.34 35.76
N ASP A 14 6.45 -22.97 36.48
CA ASP A 14 6.40 -22.62 37.89
C ASP A 14 5.88 -21.19 38.04
N SER A 15 6.46 -20.25 37.29
CA SER A 15 6.06 -18.85 37.24
C SER A 15 4.60 -18.70 36.79
N ILE A 16 4.19 -19.44 35.76
CA ILE A 16 2.79 -19.40 35.27
C ILE A 16 1.82 -20.00 36.30
N GLY A 17 2.26 -20.96 37.10
CA GLY A 17 1.44 -21.60 38.14
C GLY A 17 1.19 -20.72 39.37
N GLN A 18 1.95 -19.63 39.55
CA GLN A 18 1.86 -18.73 40.69
C GLN A 18 0.88 -17.55 40.47
N ILE A 19 0.40 -17.36 39.24
CA ILE A 19 -0.56 -16.30 38.90
C ILE A 19 -1.91 -16.66 39.51
N THR A 20 -2.39 -15.81 40.42
CA THR A 20 -3.66 -15.98 41.15
C THR A 20 -4.63 -14.82 40.96
N GLU A 21 -4.24 -13.81 40.20
CA GLU A 21 -5.05 -12.62 39.94
C GLU A 21 -6.30 -12.98 39.14
N GLU A 22 -7.48 -12.75 39.72
CA GLU A 22 -8.78 -13.19 39.18
C GLU A 22 -9.04 -12.63 37.77
N LEU A 23 -8.66 -11.37 37.54
CA LEU A 23 -8.78 -10.72 36.22
C LEU A 23 -7.85 -11.29 35.15
N LEU A 24 -6.86 -12.09 35.54
CA LEU A 24 -5.95 -12.78 34.63
C LEU A 24 -6.30 -14.27 34.45
N THR A 25 -7.03 -14.86 35.39
CA THR A 25 -7.38 -16.29 35.37
C THR A 25 -8.80 -16.56 34.89
N ASP A 26 -9.76 -15.70 35.25
CA ASP A 26 -11.20 -15.98 35.15
C ASP A 26 -11.90 -15.12 34.08
N TYR A 27 -11.19 -14.14 33.52
CA TYR A 27 -11.68 -13.25 32.46
C TYR A 27 -10.90 -13.43 31.15
N PRO A 28 -11.49 -13.04 30.01
CA PRO A 28 -10.76 -12.98 28.74
C PRO A 28 -9.57 -12.02 28.83
N ILE A 29 -8.38 -12.52 28.50
CA ILE A 29 -7.14 -11.73 28.50
C ILE A 29 -6.45 -11.71 27.15
N ILE A 30 -5.52 -10.78 27.02
CA ILE A 30 -4.52 -10.77 25.97
C ILE A 30 -3.17 -11.13 26.58
N TYR A 31 -2.32 -11.82 25.83
CA TYR A 31 -0.95 -12.10 26.25
C TYR A 31 0.04 -11.92 25.10
N ILE A 32 1.27 -11.59 25.47
CA ILE A 32 2.41 -11.44 24.57
C ILE A 32 3.53 -12.35 25.07
N LEU A 33 3.82 -13.42 24.32
CA LEU A 33 5.02 -14.23 24.52
C LEU A 33 6.16 -13.61 23.73
N HIS A 34 7.31 -13.37 24.36
CA HIS A 34 8.46 -12.83 23.65
C HIS A 34 9.79 -13.38 24.15
N ASN A 35 10.84 -13.14 23.36
CA ASN A 35 12.22 -13.28 23.80
C ASN A 35 12.97 -11.97 23.56
N THR A 36 13.97 -11.67 24.39
CA THR A 36 14.82 -10.48 24.26
C THR A 36 16.25 -10.81 23.86
N ASP A 37 16.62 -12.09 23.93
CA ASP A 37 18.02 -12.53 23.89
C ASP A 37 18.57 -12.75 22.47
N LYS A 38 17.80 -12.35 21.46
CA LYS A 38 18.15 -12.54 20.04
C LYS A 38 18.36 -11.20 19.35
N ARG A 39 19.29 -11.18 18.39
CA ARG A 39 19.52 -10.03 17.49
C ARG A 39 18.24 -9.57 16.76
N ARG A 40 17.32 -10.50 16.49
CA ARG A 40 15.94 -10.20 16.11
C ARG A 40 15.02 -10.98 17.06
N PRO A 41 14.36 -10.29 18.00
CA PRO A 41 13.53 -10.96 18.97
C PRO A 41 12.27 -11.51 18.29
N ASP A 42 11.72 -12.60 18.81
CA ASP A 42 10.46 -13.17 18.35
C ASP A 42 9.33 -12.79 19.32
N ALA A 43 8.12 -12.62 18.80
CA ALA A 43 6.92 -12.44 19.61
C ALA A 43 5.74 -13.28 19.09
N TYR A 44 4.83 -13.63 20.00
CA TYR A 44 3.54 -14.23 19.70
C TYR A 44 2.48 -13.55 20.54
N ILE A 45 1.46 -13.02 19.88
CA ILE A 45 0.35 -12.32 20.51
C ILE A 45 -0.88 -13.22 20.44
N GLY A 46 -1.67 -13.30 21.52
CA GLY A 46 -2.91 -14.06 21.49
C GLY A 46 -3.92 -13.63 22.54
N GLU A 47 -5.17 -14.04 22.33
CA GLU A 47 -6.24 -13.96 23.34
C GLU A 47 -6.52 -15.34 23.96
N THR A 48 -7.06 -15.35 25.18
CA THR A 48 -7.65 -16.55 25.78
C THR A 48 -8.60 -16.22 26.94
N ASP A 49 -9.62 -17.06 27.10
CA ASP A 49 -10.50 -17.14 28.28
C ASP A 49 -10.09 -18.25 29.27
N GLN A 50 -9.00 -18.97 28.98
CA GLN A 50 -8.48 -20.08 29.81
C GLN A 50 -6.95 -20.00 29.87
N MET A 51 -6.43 -18.96 30.52
CA MET A 51 -5.00 -18.65 30.58
C MET A 51 -4.13 -19.86 30.97
N PRO A 52 -4.39 -20.58 32.09
CA PRO A 52 -3.50 -21.67 32.51
C PRO A 52 -3.43 -22.82 31.51
N LYS A 53 -4.57 -23.14 30.86
CA LYS A 53 -4.64 -24.20 29.84
C LYS A 53 -3.92 -23.77 28.56
N ARG A 54 -4.11 -22.51 28.15
CA ARG A 54 -3.47 -21.96 26.94
C ARG A 54 -1.95 -21.89 27.09
N MET A 55 -1.44 -21.44 28.22
CA MET A 55 0.00 -21.41 28.50
C MET A 55 0.62 -22.81 28.51
N LYS A 56 -0.03 -23.79 29.15
CA LYS A 56 0.40 -25.20 29.10
C LYS A 56 0.43 -25.76 27.68
N ALA A 57 -0.50 -25.34 26.81
CA ALA A 57 -0.48 -25.75 25.40
C ALA A 57 0.70 -25.14 24.65
N HIS A 58 1.02 -23.86 24.88
CA HIS A 58 2.16 -23.18 24.26
C HIS A 58 3.50 -23.75 24.73
N LEU A 59 3.64 -24.14 25.99
CA LEU A 59 4.84 -24.83 26.51
C LEU A 59 5.10 -26.17 25.81
N LYS A 60 4.07 -26.81 25.25
CA LYS A 60 4.19 -28.05 24.45
C LYS A 60 4.45 -27.79 22.97
N ASP A 61 4.25 -26.58 22.47
CA ASP A 61 4.50 -26.22 21.08
C ASP A 61 6.00 -25.99 20.85
N LEU A 62 6.59 -26.73 19.90
CA LEU A 62 8.03 -26.74 19.61
C LEU A 62 8.61 -25.38 19.19
N ARG A 63 7.78 -24.43 18.74
CA ARG A 63 8.21 -23.08 18.35
C ARG A 63 8.06 -22.11 19.52
N ARG A 64 6.95 -22.20 20.26
CA ARG A 64 6.61 -21.26 21.34
C ARG A 64 7.29 -21.57 22.66
N CYS A 65 7.66 -22.83 22.93
CA CYS A 65 8.42 -23.20 24.13
C CYS A 65 9.81 -22.53 24.23
N LYS A 66 10.28 -21.89 23.15
CA LYS A 66 11.55 -21.16 23.08
C LYS A 66 11.44 -19.68 23.49
N MET A 67 10.24 -19.21 23.84
CA MET A 67 10.06 -17.87 24.39
C MET A 67 10.52 -17.82 25.85
N THR A 68 10.96 -16.66 26.32
CA THR A 68 11.55 -16.51 27.66
C THR A 68 10.66 -15.74 28.61
N GLN A 69 9.80 -14.86 28.10
CA GLN A 69 8.91 -14.01 28.88
C GLN A 69 7.48 -14.09 28.37
N THR A 70 6.52 -13.85 29.26
CA THR A 70 5.11 -13.64 28.95
C THR A 70 4.61 -12.40 29.67
N LEU A 71 4.00 -11.48 28.92
CA LEU A 71 3.22 -10.38 29.45
C LEU A 71 1.73 -10.74 29.37
N LEU A 72 1.06 -10.78 30.51
CA LEU A 72 -0.39 -10.95 30.62
C LEU A 72 -1.06 -9.60 30.78
N ILE A 73 -2.17 -9.40 30.09
CA ILE A 73 -2.89 -8.12 30.02
C ILE A 73 -4.37 -8.40 30.30
N GLY A 74 -4.81 -7.97 31.49
CA GLY A 74 -6.20 -8.03 31.94
C GLY A 74 -6.82 -6.64 32.04
N ASN A 75 -8.13 -6.57 31.85
CA ASN A 75 -8.92 -5.37 32.10
C ASN A 75 -10.36 -5.79 32.43
N GLN A 76 -11.03 -5.09 33.35
CA GLN A 76 -12.39 -5.42 33.80
C GLN A 76 -13.43 -5.35 32.67
N ASP A 77 -13.20 -4.50 31.66
CA ASP A 77 -14.12 -4.32 30.54
C ASP A 77 -13.92 -5.39 29.44
N PHE A 78 -12.90 -6.25 29.56
CA PHE A 78 -12.58 -7.24 28.55
C PHE A 78 -13.65 -8.33 28.42
N HIS A 79 -14.14 -8.45 27.20
CA HIS A 79 -14.97 -9.55 26.72
C HIS A 79 -14.36 -10.13 25.44
N LYS A 80 -14.88 -11.26 24.97
CA LYS A 80 -14.28 -12.03 23.87
C LYS A 80 -14.14 -11.26 22.55
N SER A 81 -15.08 -10.35 22.27
CA SER A 81 -15.01 -9.50 21.06
C SER A 81 -13.94 -8.42 21.18
N ALA A 82 -13.83 -7.76 22.35
CA ALA A 82 -12.82 -6.75 22.61
C ALA A 82 -11.39 -7.33 22.60
N THR A 83 -11.17 -8.46 23.27
CA THR A 83 -9.85 -9.12 23.30
C THR A 83 -9.40 -9.60 21.92
N TYR A 84 -10.32 -10.09 21.09
CA TYR A 84 -10.02 -10.45 19.70
C TYR A 84 -9.70 -9.23 18.81
N ASP A 85 -10.41 -8.12 19.00
CA ASP A 85 -10.11 -6.86 18.30
C ASP A 85 -8.72 -6.33 18.70
N PHE A 86 -8.40 -6.36 19.99
CA PHE A 86 -7.09 -6.02 20.50
C PHE A 86 -5.98 -6.96 20.01
N GLU A 87 -6.19 -8.28 20.00
CA GLU A 87 -5.23 -9.24 19.44
C GLU A 87 -4.91 -8.87 17.99
N THR A 88 -5.95 -8.64 17.18
CA THR A 88 -5.80 -8.31 15.75
C THR A 88 -5.07 -6.98 15.56
N LYS A 89 -5.43 -5.95 16.34
CA LYS A 89 -4.70 -4.68 16.33
C LYS A 89 -3.25 -4.87 16.76
N LEU A 90 -2.98 -5.46 17.92
CA LEU A 90 -1.61 -5.66 18.42
C LEU A 90 -0.74 -6.42 17.42
N ILE A 91 -1.24 -7.46 16.77
CA ILE A 91 -0.52 -8.16 15.68
C ILE A 91 -0.16 -7.19 14.55
N ASN A 92 -1.10 -6.36 14.12
CA ASN A 92 -0.89 -5.39 13.05
C ASN A 92 0.15 -4.33 13.44
N TYR A 93 0.04 -3.74 14.63
CA TYR A 93 0.96 -2.71 15.10
C TYR A 93 2.35 -3.27 15.40
N PHE A 94 2.48 -4.46 16.01
CA PHE A 94 3.79 -5.09 16.23
C PHE A 94 4.49 -5.45 14.92
N LEU A 95 3.75 -5.86 13.90
CA LEU A 95 4.32 -6.14 12.57
C LEU A 95 4.94 -4.87 11.98
N ALA A 96 4.26 -3.74 12.10
CA ALA A 96 4.72 -2.44 11.60
C ALA A 96 5.77 -1.74 12.50
N ASP A 97 5.85 -2.09 13.79
CA ASP A 97 6.94 -1.65 14.67
C ASP A 97 8.28 -2.28 14.30
N GLU A 98 8.26 -3.43 13.61
CA GLU A 98 9.41 -4.18 13.07
C GLU A 98 10.44 -4.68 14.10
N LYS A 99 10.21 -4.41 15.38
CA LYS A 99 11.08 -4.85 16.47
C LYS A 99 11.09 -6.37 16.62
N TYR A 100 9.92 -7.00 16.49
CA TYR A 100 9.79 -8.45 16.62
C TYR A 100 9.51 -9.13 15.29
N LYS A 101 10.01 -10.35 15.17
CA LYS A 101 9.49 -11.33 14.22
C LYS A 101 8.29 -12.03 14.86
N LEU A 102 7.12 -11.87 14.25
CA LEU A 102 5.90 -12.50 14.75
C LEU A 102 5.85 -13.99 14.41
N GLN A 103 5.29 -14.77 15.32
CA GLN A 103 4.93 -16.19 15.09
C GLN A 103 3.45 -16.38 14.76
N ASN A 104 2.68 -15.29 14.72
CA ASN A 104 1.26 -15.28 14.37
C ASN A 104 1.06 -15.74 12.91
N ARG A 105 0.06 -16.59 12.70
CA ARG A 105 -0.36 -17.07 11.37
C ARG A 105 -1.64 -16.36 10.95
N SER A 106 -1.98 -16.41 9.66
CA SER A 106 -3.27 -16.00 9.13
C SER A 106 -4.40 -16.62 9.97
N GLN A 107 -5.26 -15.75 10.50
CA GLN A 107 -6.38 -16.18 11.32
C GLN A 107 -7.34 -17.00 10.45
N THR A 108 -7.60 -18.25 10.84
CA THR A 108 -8.44 -19.20 10.10
C THR A 108 -9.93 -19.03 10.35
N LYS A 109 -10.31 -18.37 11.45
CA LYS A 109 -11.72 -18.16 11.81
C LYS A 109 -12.15 -16.80 11.30
N GLN A 110 -13.14 -16.81 10.39
CA GLN A 110 -13.99 -15.67 10.08
C GLN A 110 -14.75 -15.24 11.34
N LYS A 111 -14.09 -14.51 12.24
CA LYS A 111 -14.81 -13.65 13.17
C LYS A 111 -14.68 -12.26 12.61
N LYS A 112 -15.71 -11.82 11.88
CA LYS A 112 -15.90 -10.37 11.69
C LYS A 112 -15.74 -9.76 13.08
N THR A 113 -14.89 -8.75 13.22
CA THR A 113 -14.98 -7.79 14.32
C THR A 113 -16.27 -7.00 14.12
N ALA A 114 -17.40 -7.69 14.29
CA ALA A 114 -18.74 -7.12 14.26
C ALA A 114 -18.76 -5.93 15.22
N ASN A 115 -19.60 -4.95 14.92
CA ASN A 115 -19.72 -3.80 15.81
C ASN A 115 -20.17 -4.32 17.19
N TYR A 116 -19.36 -4.13 18.21
CA TYR A 116 -19.60 -4.60 19.57
C TYR A 116 -19.77 -3.38 20.49
N ALA A 117 -20.46 -3.58 21.61
CA ALA A 117 -20.76 -2.49 22.55
C ALA A 117 -19.47 -1.77 22.96
N ASN A 118 -19.52 -0.43 22.95
CA ASN A 118 -18.40 0.45 23.34
C ASN A 118 -17.12 0.27 22.51
N LYS A 119 -17.19 -0.26 21.28
CA LYS A 119 -16.02 -0.40 20.39
C LYS A 119 -15.21 0.89 20.25
N THR A 120 -15.85 2.05 20.18
CA THR A 120 -15.17 3.35 20.14
C THR A 120 -14.30 3.59 21.36
N TYR A 121 -14.80 3.35 22.58
CA TYR A 121 -14.03 3.44 23.81
C TYR A 121 -12.82 2.50 23.80
N PHE A 122 -13.02 1.24 23.41
CA PHE A 122 -11.93 0.27 23.29
C PHE A 122 -10.85 0.71 22.31
N GLN A 123 -11.25 1.26 21.16
CA GLN A 123 -10.34 1.60 20.07
C GLN A 123 -9.65 2.95 20.23
N GLN A 124 -10.35 3.97 20.74
CA GLN A 124 -9.88 5.35 20.80
C GLN A 124 -9.34 5.74 22.18
N GLU A 125 -9.76 5.07 23.25
CA GLU A 125 -9.29 5.38 24.60
C GLU A 125 -8.40 4.28 25.17
N LEU A 126 -8.90 3.04 25.17
CA LEU A 126 -8.24 1.95 25.90
C LEU A 126 -7.00 1.41 25.16
N PHE A 127 -7.07 1.24 23.84
CA PHE A 127 -5.94 0.75 23.03
C PHE A 127 -4.74 1.71 23.02
N PRO A 128 -4.88 3.04 22.83
CA PRO A 128 -3.75 3.97 22.92
C PRO A 128 -3.04 3.95 24.27
N ARG A 129 -3.79 3.85 25.38
CA ARG A 129 -3.22 3.70 26.73
C ARG A 129 -2.40 2.42 26.87
N LEU A 130 -2.90 1.31 26.34
CA LEU A 130 -2.15 0.06 26.31
C LEU A 130 -0.86 0.21 25.52
N TRP A 131 -0.94 0.82 24.32
CA TRP A 131 0.21 0.99 23.44
C TRP A 131 1.33 1.80 24.12
N GLU A 132 0.99 2.94 24.74
CA GLU A 132 1.97 3.75 25.46
C GLU A 132 2.56 3.00 26.67
N THR A 133 1.77 2.14 27.32
CA THR A 133 2.29 1.28 28.39
C THR A 133 3.30 0.25 27.85
N LEU A 134 3.04 -0.33 26.68
CA LEU A 134 3.97 -1.23 26.01
C LEU A 134 5.25 -0.51 25.55
N ARG A 135 5.15 0.75 25.10
CA ARG A 135 6.30 1.61 24.78
C ARG A 135 7.14 1.92 26.01
N ALA A 136 6.50 2.32 27.12
CA ALA A 136 7.18 2.59 28.39
C ALA A 136 7.94 1.36 28.94
N LYS A 137 7.41 0.16 28.69
CA LYS A 137 8.06 -1.12 29.00
C LYS A 137 9.15 -1.54 28.00
N ASN A 138 9.45 -0.72 26.99
CA ASN A 138 10.36 -1.04 25.89
C ASN A 138 10.00 -2.34 25.17
N LEU A 139 8.70 -2.68 25.08
CA LEU A 139 8.25 -3.78 24.23
C LEU A 139 8.08 -3.31 22.80
N VAL A 140 7.71 -2.06 22.54
CA VAL A 140 7.61 -1.48 21.19
C VAL A 140 8.36 -0.16 21.12
N ASN A 141 8.70 0.33 19.93
CA ASN A 141 9.54 1.52 19.77
C ASN A 141 8.72 2.75 19.32
N HIS A 142 7.81 2.58 18.37
CA HIS A 142 7.15 3.68 17.67
C HIS A 142 5.81 4.07 18.31
N THR A 143 5.39 5.32 18.14
CA THR A 143 4.04 5.79 18.51
C THR A 143 2.98 5.16 17.59
N ILE A 144 1.70 5.28 17.97
CA ILE A 144 0.59 4.89 17.09
C ILE A 144 0.63 5.67 15.77
N ASP A 145 0.80 6.98 15.82
CA ASP A 145 0.80 7.83 14.63
C ASP A 145 1.95 7.50 13.68
N GLU A 146 3.14 7.21 14.22
CA GLU A 146 4.30 6.77 13.44
C GLU A 146 4.01 5.44 12.74
N ILE A 147 3.35 4.49 13.42
CA ILE A 147 3.00 3.18 12.86
C ILE A 147 1.95 3.29 11.78
N GLU A 148 0.89 4.06 12.01
CA GLU A 148 -0.21 4.21 11.04
C GLU A 148 0.25 4.86 9.74
N ASN A 149 1.29 5.69 9.81
CA ASN A 149 1.94 6.28 8.65
C ASN A 149 2.81 5.30 7.86
N LYS A 150 3.26 4.18 8.45
CA LYS A 150 4.10 3.19 7.76
C LYS A 150 3.32 2.39 6.72
N ASP A 151 3.97 2.13 5.60
CA ASP A 151 3.44 1.32 4.50
C ASP A 151 3.24 -0.14 4.92
N ILE A 152 4.11 -0.66 5.81
CA ILE A 152 3.97 -2.00 6.38
C ILE A 152 2.63 -2.15 7.11
N PHE A 153 2.20 -1.10 7.83
CA PHE A 153 0.90 -1.09 8.50
C PHE A 153 -0.24 -1.01 7.48
N LYS A 154 -0.12 -0.12 6.48
CA LYS A 154 -1.14 0.06 5.44
C LYS A 154 -1.36 -1.19 4.60
N LEU A 155 -0.29 -1.92 4.27
CA LEU A 155 -0.27 -3.15 3.45
C LEU A 155 -0.25 -4.44 4.27
N SER A 156 -0.44 -4.35 5.59
CA SER A 156 -0.41 -5.50 6.48
C SER A 156 -1.47 -6.54 6.09
N PRO A 157 -1.12 -7.84 6.04
CA PRO A 157 -2.07 -8.90 5.74
C PRO A 157 -3.09 -9.14 6.88
N PHE A 158 -2.92 -8.50 8.03
CA PHE A 158 -3.84 -8.56 9.17
C PHE A 158 -4.79 -7.36 9.23
N LYS A 159 -4.69 -6.41 8.30
CA LYS A 159 -5.62 -5.29 8.22
C LYS A 159 -7.03 -5.83 7.96
N THR A 160 -8.01 -5.26 8.66
CA THR A 160 -9.42 -5.62 8.45
C THR A 160 -9.83 -5.24 7.04
N LEU A 161 -10.20 -6.24 6.24
CA LEU A 161 -10.67 -6.06 4.87
C LEU A 161 -12.15 -5.66 4.86
N SER A 162 -12.56 -4.86 3.87
CA SER A 162 -13.97 -4.60 3.61
C SER A 162 -14.73 -5.88 3.19
N THR A 163 -16.06 -5.83 3.19
CA THR A 163 -16.87 -6.97 2.71
C THR A 163 -16.52 -7.35 1.26
N ALA A 164 -16.34 -6.36 0.38
CA ALA A 164 -15.95 -6.59 -1.01
C ALA A 164 -14.54 -7.19 -1.12
N GLN A 165 -13.57 -6.63 -0.39
CA GLN A 165 -12.19 -7.14 -0.38
C GLN A 165 -12.09 -8.57 0.17
N GLN A 166 -12.88 -8.90 1.19
CA GLN A 166 -12.95 -10.24 1.75
C GLN A 166 -13.60 -11.23 0.77
N ALA A 167 -14.66 -10.83 0.07
CA ALA A 167 -15.29 -11.64 -0.98
C ALA A 167 -14.28 -12.00 -2.07
N ILE A 168 -13.51 -11.02 -2.56
CA ILE A 168 -12.47 -11.23 -3.58
C ILE A 168 -11.39 -12.19 -3.10
N LYS A 169 -10.91 -12.00 -1.86
CA LYS A 169 -9.93 -12.91 -1.28
C LYS A 169 -10.43 -14.35 -1.25
N ASP A 170 -11.67 -14.56 -0.83
CA ASP A 170 -12.25 -15.90 -0.75
C ASP A 170 -12.50 -16.49 -2.15
N GLU A 171 -12.95 -15.68 -3.11
CA GLU A 171 -13.15 -16.07 -4.50
C GLU A 171 -11.84 -16.47 -5.18
N VAL A 172 -10.78 -15.67 -5.03
CA VAL A 172 -9.44 -15.97 -5.58
C VAL A 172 -8.89 -17.26 -4.96
N LEU A 173 -9.03 -17.47 -3.65
CA LEU A 173 -8.56 -18.70 -3.00
C LEU A 173 -9.34 -19.93 -3.49
N ASN A 174 -10.66 -19.83 -3.63
CA ASN A 174 -11.50 -20.90 -4.16
C ASN A 174 -11.15 -21.22 -5.61
N PHE A 175 -10.98 -20.18 -6.43
CA PHE A 175 -10.53 -20.30 -7.81
C PHE A 175 -9.18 -21.01 -7.90
N CYS A 176 -8.18 -20.57 -7.11
CA CYS A 176 -6.88 -21.22 -7.09
C CYS A 176 -6.99 -22.69 -6.69
N GLN A 177 -7.79 -23.03 -5.68
CA GLN A 177 -7.97 -24.42 -5.25
C GLN A 177 -8.55 -25.30 -6.36
N GLN A 178 -9.54 -24.81 -7.10
CA GLN A 178 -10.15 -25.54 -8.22
C GLN A 178 -9.17 -25.69 -9.38
N ALA A 179 -8.52 -24.58 -9.77
CA ALA A 179 -7.57 -24.54 -10.88
C ALA A 179 -6.30 -25.37 -10.62
N LEU A 180 -5.89 -25.58 -9.37
CA LEU A 180 -4.77 -26.45 -9.04
C LEU A 180 -4.97 -27.91 -9.48
N SER A 181 -6.23 -28.35 -9.64
CA SER A 181 -6.55 -29.71 -10.10
C SER A 181 -6.72 -29.82 -11.62
N ASP A 182 -6.83 -28.70 -12.34
CA ASP A 182 -6.94 -28.63 -13.81
C ASP A 182 -5.54 -28.78 -14.45
N ASN A 183 -5.41 -29.13 -15.73
CA ASN A 183 -4.12 -29.11 -16.44
C ASN A 183 -3.95 -27.87 -17.34
N GLN A 184 -4.91 -26.95 -17.33
CA GLN A 184 -4.87 -25.71 -18.12
C GLN A 184 -4.23 -24.55 -17.35
N HIS A 185 -3.86 -23.50 -18.09
CA HIS A 185 -3.47 -22.22 -17.51
C HIS A 185 -4.69 -21.35 -17.23
N HIS A 186 -4.63 -20.62 -16.13
CA HIS A 186 -5.75 -19.88 -15.58
C HIS A 186 -5.36 -18.42 -15.29
N LEU A 187 -6.22 -17.48 -15.66
CA LEU A 187 -6.04 -16.06 -15.37
C LEU A 187 -7.25 -15.47 -14.63
N PHE A 188 -6.99 -14.84 -13.50
CA PHE A 188 -7.95 -14.08 -12.73
C PHE A 188 -7.58 -12.59 -12.77
N LEU A 189 -8.44 -11.77 -13.35
CA LEU A 189 -8.25 -10.33 -13.47
C LEU A 189 -9.11 -9.60 -12.44
N ILE A 190 -8.47 -8.81 -11.59
CA ILE A 190 -9.11 -7.93 -10.61
C ILE A 190 -8.96 -6.50 -11.13
N GLU A 191 -10.05 -5.91 -11.56
CA GLU A 191 -10.12 -4.51 -11.99
C GLU A 191 -10.63 -3.63 -10.84
N GLY A 192 -10.13 -2.41 -10.76
CA GLY A 192 -10.68 -1.40 -9.85
C GLY A 192 -9.86 -0.13 -9.89
N GLU A 193 -10.43 0.97 -9.42
CA GLU A 193 -9.76 2.28 -9.43
C GLU A 193 -8.70 2.41 -8.33
N ALA A 194 -7.87 3.45 -8.43
CA ALA A 194 -6.87 3.77 -7.42
C ALA A 194 -7.55 3.99 -6.05
N GLY A 195 -6.99 3.40 -5.00
CA GLY A 195 -7.52 3.55 -3.64
C GLY A 195 -8.56 2.54 -3.19
N THR A 196 -8.87 1.53 -4.00
CA THR A 196 -9.73 0.39 -3.63
C THR A 196 -9.05 -0.64 -2.70
N GLY A 197 -7.78 -0.42 -2.32
CA GLY A 197 -7.03 -1.27 -1.37
C GLY A 197 -6.56 -2.61 -1.95
N LYS A 198 -6.43 -2.71 -3.28
CA LYS A 198 -6.12 -3.95 -4.03
C LYS A 198 -4.83 -4.63 -3.55
N SER A 199 -3.78 -3.86 -3.30
CA SER A 199 -2.49 -4.37 -2.80
C SER A 199 -2.58 -5.01 -1.41
N VAL A 200 -3.47 -4.51 -0.54
CA VAL A 200 -3.74 -5.12 0.78
C VAL A 200 -4.39 -6.50 0.60
N VAL A 201 -5.28 -6.64 -0.38
CA VAL A 201 -5.92 -7.92 -0.73
C VAL A 201 -4.87 -8.93 -1.22
N LEU A 202 -3.95 -8.55 -2.11
CA LEU A 202 -2.86 -9.44 -2.52
C LEU A 202 -1.93 -9.82 -1.38
N SER A 203 -1.58 -8.89 -0.49
CA SER A 203 -0.79 -9.17 0.71
C SER A 203 -1.48 -10.24 1.58
N ALA A 204 -2.79 -10.10 1.81
CA ALA A 204 -3.58 -11.05 2.57
C ALA A 204 -3.71 -12.42 1.87
N ILE A 205 -3.91 -12.46 0.55
CA ILE A 205 -3.95 -13.70 -0.24
C ILE A 205 -2.58 -14.40 -0.19
N MET A 206 -1.49 -13.67 -0.45
CA MET A 206 -0.13 -14.21 -0.45
C MET A 206 0.25 -14.79 0.90
N HIS A 207 -0.05 -14.07 1.99
CA HIS A 207 0.17 -14.56 3.35
C HIS A 207 -0.65 -15.82 3.65
N ARG A 208 -1.92 -15.85 3.22
CA ARG A 208 -2.78 -17.02 3.39
C ARG A 208 -2.29 -18.24 2.62
N LEU A 209 -1.87 -18.07 1.36
CA LEU A 209 -1.27 -19.12 0.55
C LEU A 209 0.01 -19.67 1.18
N ALA A 210 0.87 -18.81 1.72
CA ALA A 210 2.10 -19.23 2.39
C ALA A 210 1.84 -20.10 3.63
N ASP A 211 0.80 -19.76 4.41
CA ASP A 211 0.38 -20.57 5.55
C ASP A 211 -0.23 -21.91 5.15
N LEU A 212 -1.12 -21.89 4.15
CA LEU A 212 -1.75 -23.10 3.63
C LEU A 212 -0.71 -24.04 3.00
N ALA A 213 0.30 -23.51 2.31
CA ALA A 213 1.39 -24.30 1.75
C ALA A 213 2.24 -25.00 2.82
N ALA A 214 2.41 -24.38 3.99
CA ALA A 214 3.13 -24.95 5.12
C ALA A 214 2.31 -25.99 5.90
N ASP A 215 0.99 -26.05 5.71
CA ASP A 215 0.10 -26.99 6.39
C ASP A 215 -0.05 -28.29 5.59
N LYS A 216 0.30 -29.42 6.21
CA LYS A 216 0.23 -30.75 5.59
C LYS A 216 -1.20 -31.21 5.29
N GLY A 217 -2.20 -30.68 6.01
CA GLY A 217 -3.61 -31.01 5.80
C GLY A 217 -4.31 -30.12 4.78
N SER A 218 -3.60 -29.15 4.19
CA SER A 218 -4.19 -28.20 3.27
C SER A 218 -4.20 -28.71 1.83
N PRO A 219 -5.22 -28.38 1.01
CA PRO A 219 -5.18 -28.61 -0.44
C PRO A 219 -4.06 -27.84 -1.15
N PHE A 220 -3.46 -26.84 -0.50
CA PHE A 220 -2.33 -26.09 -1.03
C PHE A 220 -0.97 -26.59 -0.53
N HIS A 221 -0.91 -27.75 0.16
CA HIS A 221 0.35 -28.22 0.72
C HIS A 221 1.47 -28.31 -0.33
N GLY A 222 2.58 -27.62 -0.10
CA GLY A 222 3.71 -27.59 -1.03
C GLY A 222 3.58 -26.67 -2.23
N VAL A 223 2.44 -25.98 -2.41
CA VAL A 223 2.22 -25.00 -3.49
C VAL A 223 3.24 -23.86 -3.40
N LYS A 224 3.87 -23.57 -4.52
CA LYS A 224 4.83 -22.47 -4.68
C LYS A 224 4.12 -21.25 -5.25
N SER A 225 4.00 -20.22 -4.43
CA SER A 225 3.45 -18.93 -4.86
C SER A 225 4.51 -17.82 -4.94
N ARG A 226 4.33 -16.90 -5.89
CA ARG A 226 5.13 -15.66 -6.03
C ARG A 226 4.21 -14.45 -6.18
N LEU A 227 4.61 -13.33 -5.61
CA LEU A 227 4.02 -12.01 -5.87
C LEU A 227 5.01 -11.19 -6.70
N LEU A 228 4.58 -10.81 -7.90
CA LEU A 228 5.33 -9.97 -8.82
C LEU A 228 4.95 -8.52 -8.60
N VAL A 229 5.95 -7.68 -8.34
CA VAL A 229 5.77 -6.25 -8.08
C VAL A 229 6.79 -5.48 -8.89
N ASN A 230 6.35 -4.69 -9.87
CA ASN A 230 7.27 -3.93 -10.71
C ASN A 230 7.82 -2.68 -9.98
N HIS A 231 6.98 -2.07 -9.13
CA HIS A 231 7.33 -0.87 -8.36
C HIS A 231 8.39 -1.18 -7.29
N SER A 232 9.53 -0.47 -7.33
CA SER A 232 10.67 -0.74 -6.44
C SER A 232 10.35 -0.49 -4.97
N GLU A 233 9.69 0.64 -4.66
CA GLU A 233 9.35 0.97 -3.27
C GLU A 233 8.35 -0.02 -2.66
N MET A 234 7.25 -0.35 -3.36
CA MET A 234 6.29 -1.35 -2.87
C MET A 234 6.94 -2.72 -2.64
N LEU A 235 7.85 -3.12 -3.52
CA LEU A 235 8.61 -4.36 -3.36
C LEU A 235 9.44 -4.38 -2.06
N LYS A 236 9.98 -3.24 -1.62
CA LYS A 236 10.68 -3.13 -0.32
C LYS A 236 9.70 -3.39 0.82
N THR A 237 8.53 -2.76 0.80
CA THR A 237 7.49 -2.93 1.82
C THR A 237 7.04 -4.39 1.94
N TYR A 238 6.74 -5.05 0.82
CA TYR A 238 6.38 -6.47 0.83
C TYR A 238 7.51 -7.36 1.41
N LYS A 239 8.77 -7.07 1.08
CA LYS A 239 9.92 -7.79 1.65
C LYS A 239 10.13 -7.51 3.14
N ALA A 240 9.76 -6.33 3.63
CA ALA A 240 9.77 -6.00 5.04
C ALA A 240 8.68 -6.78 5.79
N ILE A 241 7.44 -6.79 5.28
CA ILE A 241 6.33 -7.63 5.78
C ILE A 241 6.78 -9.10 5.85
N ALA A 242 7.37 -9.63 4.77
CA ALA A 242 7.88 -11.00 4.72
C ALA A 242 8.97 -11.30 5.77
N ALA A 243 9.73 -10.29 6.19
CA ALA A 243 10.75 -10.46 7.21
C ALA A 243 10.15 -10.63 8.62
N GLY A 244 8.99 -10.01 8.86
CA GLY A 244 8.28 -10.01 10.14
C GLY A 244 7.34 -11.18 10.35
N LEU A 245 7.03 -11.97 9.30
CA LEU A 245 6.03 -13.04 9.36
C LEU A 245 6.62 -14.45 9.26
N PRO A 246 5.93 -15.45 9.83
CA PRO A 246 6.31 -16.85 9.64
C PRO A 246 5.87 -17.33 8.25
N ASN A 247 6.53 -18.36 7.72
CA ASN A 247 6.24 -19.03 6.44
C ASN A 247 6.41 -18.19 5.16
N LEU A 248 6.30 -16.86 5.25
CA LEU A 248 6.47 -15.94 4.14
C LEU A 248 7.97 -15.65 3.91
N LYS A 249 8.45 -15.84 2.69
CA LYS A 249 9.88 -15.69 2.35
C LYS A 249 10.09 -14.43 1.53
N LYS A 250 11.18 -13.69 1.79
CA LYS A 250 11.57 -12.50 1.00
C LYS A 250 11.71 -12.78 -0.50
N ASN A 251 12.14 -13.99 -0.87
CA ASN A 251 12.30 -14.39 -2.26
C ASN A 251 10.96 -14.70 -2.97
N SER A 252 9.84 -14.74 -2.23
CA SER A 252 8.50 -14.82 -2.82
C SER A 252 8.05 -13.52 -3.47
N PHE A 253 8.74 -12.42 -3.20
CA PHE A 253 8.47 -11.11 -3.78
C PHE A 253 9.59 -10.73 -4.74
N VAL A 254 9.28 -10.64 -6.02
CA VAL A 254 10.27 -10.40 -7.08
C VAL A 254 9.71 -9.45 -8.15
N LYS A 255 10.60 -8.84 -8.93
CA LYS A 255 10.18 -8.10 -10.12
C LYS A 255 9.83 -9.08 -11.26
N PRO A 256 8.98 -8.68 -12.23
CA PRO A 256 8.61 -9.52 -13.36
C PRO A 256 9.81 -10.00 -14.19
N THR A 257 10.70 -9.09 -14.64
CA THR A 257 11.82 -9.47 -15.52
C THR A 257 12.80 -10.46 -14.88
N PRO A 258 13.26 -10.27 -13.62
CA PRO A 258 14.07 -11.28 -12.93
C PRO A 258 13.35 -12.62 -12.71
N PHE A 259 12.03 -12.64 -12.61
CA PHE A 259 11.25 -13.88 -12.50
C PHE A 259 11.25 -14.62 -13.84
N ILE A 260 10.91 -13.93 -14.93
CA ILE A 260 10.89 -14.48 -16.29
C ILE A 260 12.27 -15.02 -16.67
N ASN A 261 13.32 -14.23 -16.47
CA ASN A 261 14.69 -14.60 -16.85
C ASN A 261 15.25 -15.78 -16.04
N LYS A 262 14.71 -16.06 -14.85
CA LYS A 262 15.09 -17.26 -14.09
C LYS A 262 14.44 -18.54 -14.63
N GLY A 263 13.32 -18.42 -15.35
CA GLY A 263 12.59 -19.55 -15.93
C GLY A 263 12.10 -20.57 -14.89
N GLN A 264 11.92 -20.17 -13.62
CA GLN A 264 11.50 -21.08 -12.58
C GLN A 264 9.97 -21.20 -12.57
N GLU A 265 9.47 -22.38 -12.92
CA GLU A 265 8.04 -22.70 -12.83
C GLU A 265 7.54 -22.68 -11.39
N VAL A 266 6.35 -22.10 -11.22
CA VAL A 266 5.63 -22.00 -9.95
C VAL A 266 4.14 -22.28 -10.17
N ASP A 267 3.43 -22.60 -9.10
CA ASP A 267 2.03 -22.98 -9.20
C ASP A 267 1.12 -21.75 -9.33
N ILE A 268 1.40 -20.70 -8.53
CA ILE A 268 0.56 -19.50 -8.46
C ILE A 268 1.44 -18.24 -8.56
N VAL A 269 1.09 -17.35 -9.47
CA VAL A 269 1.65 -16.00 -9.56
C VAL A 269 0.57 -14.97 -9.29
N LEU A 270 0.83 -14.11 -8.32
CA LEU A 270 0.06 -12.89 -8.10
C LEU A 270 0.83 -11.72 -8.73
N ILE A 271 0.15 -10.79 -9.39
CA ILE A 271 0.75 -9.60 -10.00
C ILE A 271 0.07 -8.36 -9.44
N ASP A 272 0.86 -7.52 -8.78
CA ASP A 272 0.44 -6.20 -8.33
C ASP A 272 0.70 -5.18 -9.45
N GLU A 273 -0.26 -4.28 -9.69
CA GLU A 273 -0.21 -3.23 -10.72
C GLU A 273 0.19 -3.77 -12.11
N ALA A 274 -0.57 -4.74 -12.64
CA ALA A 274 -0.26 -5.45 -13.89
C ALA A 274 -0.21 -4.53 -15.12
N HIS A 275 -0.83 -3.34 -15.07
CA HIS A 275 -0.65 -2.28 -16.08
C HIS A 275 0.81 -1.78 -16.19
N LEU A 276 1.67 -2.07 -15.22
CA LEU A 276 3.11 -1.78 -15.29
C LEU A 276 3.92 -2.88 -16.00
N LEU A 277 3.31 -3.99 -16.42
CA LEU A 277 4.00 -5.04 -17.16
C LEU A 277 4.44 -4.53 -18.55
N LEU A 278 5.57 -5.03 -19.04
CA LEU A 278 6.04 -4.71 -20.39
C LEU A 278 5.18 -5.45 -21.42
N SER A 279 4.65 -4.72 -22.40
CA SER A 279 3.89 -5.31 -23.51
C SER A 279 4.74 -5.65 -24.74
N GLN A 280 6.04 -5.38 -24.67
CA GLN A 280 7.02 -5.69 -25.71
C GLN A 280 8.43 -5.92 -25.11
N SER A 281 9.36 -6.44 -25.90
CA SER A 281 10.76 -6.60 -25.49
C SER A 281 11.40 -5.28 -25.02
N ASP A 282 12.33 -5.39 -24.07
CA ASP A 282 13.08 -4.25 -23.52
C ASP A 282 14.50 -4.68 -23.12
N ALA A 283 15.39 -4.67 -24.11
CA ALA A 283 16.78 -5.09 -23.94
C ALA A 283 17.51 -4.28 -22.85
N TYR A 284 17.12 -3.02 -22.61
CA TYR A 284 17.71 -2.19 -21.55
C TYR A 284 17.45 -2.76 -20.15
N ASN A 285 16.26 -3.32 -19.93
CA ASN A 285 15.89 -3.98 -18.69
C ASN A 285 16.23 -5.49 -18.70
N ASN A 286 17.03 -5.96 -19.66
CA ASN A 286 17.34 -7.38 -19.89
C ASN A 286 16.10 -8.23 -20.17
N PHE A 287 15.05 -7.66 -20.76
CA PHE A 287 13.88 -8.40 -21.24
C PHE A 287 13.98 -8.54 -22.75
N ARG A 288 14.11 -9.77 -23.26
CA ARG A 288 14.30 -10.04 -24.71
C ARG A 288 13.17 -10.83 -25.36
N GLN A 289 12.19 -11.23 -24.56
CA GLN A 289 11.01 -11.97 -24.99
C GLN A 289 9.92 -11.00 -25.46
N ASP A 290 8.76 -11.54 -25.85
CA ASP A 290 7.67 -10.77 -26.45
C ASP A 290 7.01 -9.85 -25.43
N ASN A 291 6.29 -10.39 -24.45
CA ASN A 291 5.61 -9.59 -23.43
C ASN A 291 5.60 -10.29 -22.06
N HIS A 292 5.58 -9.51 -20.98
CA HIS A 292 5.66 -10.08 -19.63
C HIS A 292 4.50 -11.03 -19.31
N LEU A 293 3.27 -10.70 -19.69
CA LEU A 293 2.09 -11.48 -19.28
C LEU A 293 2.12 -12.89 -19.88
N SER A 294 2.40 -13.02 -21.18
CA SER A 294 2.54 -14.32 -21.86
C SER A 294 3.70 -15.13 -21.28
N GLU A 295 4.85 -14.50 -21.01
CA GLU A 295 5.99 -15.21 -20.41
C GLU A 295 5.70 -15.68 -18.98
N ILE A 296 4.94 -14.90 -18.20
CA ILE A 296 4.51 -15.29 -16.86
C ILE A 296 3.51 -16.45 -16.93
N LEU A 297 2.55 -16.41 -17.87
CA LEU A 297 1.59 -17.49 -18.10
C LEU A 297 2.28 -18.82 -18.47
N LYS A 298 3.40 -18.79 -19.20
CA LYS A 298 4.22 -19.98 -19.48
C LYS A 298 4.88 -20.58 -18.22
N LEU A 299 5.18 -19.74 -17.23
CA LEU A 299 5.90 -20.13 -16.01
C LEU A 299 4.98 -20.39 -14.81
N ALA A 300 3.68 -20.17 -14.97
CA ALA A 300 2.71 -20.26 -13.90
C ALA A 300 1.42 -20.95 -14.35
N LYS A 301 0.93 -21.87 -13.54
CA LYS A 301 -0.36 -22.52 -13.79
C LYS A 301 -1.53 -21.56 -13.58
N ILE A 302 -1.45 -20.77 -12.51
CA ILE A 302 -2.49 -19.81 -12.13
C ILE A 302 -1.85 -18.42 -12.03
N VAL A 303 -2.41 -17.45 -12.73
CA VAL A 303 -2.02 -16.05 -12.66
C VAL A 303 -3.21 -15.23 -12.13
N VAL A 304 -2.97 -14.41 -11.11
CA VAL A 304 -3.95 -13.45 -10.58
C VAL A 304 -3.37 -12.05 -10.75
N CYS A 305 -4.04 -11.19 -11.52
CA CYS A 305 -3.56 -9.86 -11.85
C CYS A 305 -4.48 -8.79 -11.28
N ILE A 306 -3.91 -7.76 -10.67
CA ILE A 306 -4.61 -6.49 -10.47
C ILE A 306 -4.34 -5.59 -11.67
N PHE A 307 -5.39 -5.00 -12.23
CA PHE A 307 -5.27 -4.06 -13.34
C PHE A 307 -6.02 -2.76 -13.05
N ASP A 308 -5.38 -1.63 -13.33
CA ASP A 308 -5.95 -0.29 -13.21
C ASP A 308 -5.65 0.49 -14.49
N SER A 309 -6.66 0.62 -15.36
CA SER A 309 -6.53 1.25 -16.68
C SER A 309 -6.14 2.72 -16.60
N LYS A 310 -6.56 3.43 -15.54
CA LYS A 310 -6.27 4.87 -15.34
C LYS A 310 -4.83 5.13 -14.86
N GLN A 311 -4.09 4.09 -14.45
CA GLN A 311 -2.70 4.20 -13.96
C GLN A 311 -1.64 3.77 -14.99
N VAL A 312 -1.96 3.73 -16.28
CA VAL A 312 -0.97 3.45 -17.34
C VAL A 312 -0.07 4.69 -17.54
N LEU A 313 1.21 4.57 -17.14
CA LEU A 313 2.19 5.67 -17.12
C LEU A 313 3.32 5.53 -18.16
N LYS A 314 3.32 4.47 -18.97
CA LYS A 314 4.33 4.25 -20.02
C LYS A 314 3.68 3.75 -21.29
N VAL A 315 4.02 4.36 -22.42
CA VAL A 315 3.55 3.94 -23.76
C VAL A 315 3.93 2.48 -24.06
N LYS A 316 5.13 2.04 -23.63
CA LYS A 316 5.60 0.64 -23.75
C LYS A 316 4.87 -0.38 -22.85
N SER A 317 4.12 0.09 -21.86
CA SER A 317 3.31 -0.73 -20.96
C SER A 317 1.82 -0.51 -21.22
N HIS A 318 1.45 0.12 -22.34
CA HIS A 318 0.06 0.29 -22.73
C HIS A 318 -0.55 -1.08 -23.09
N TRP A 319 -1.35 -1.58 -22.16
CA TRP A 319 -2.22 -2.74 -22.32
C TRP A 319 -3.63 -2.24 -22.58
N ASP A 320 -4.03 -2.18 -23.85
CA ASP A 320 -5.43 -1.97 -24.21
C ASP A 320 -6.22 -3.28 -24.04
N LYS A 321 -7.55 -3.15 -24.01
CA LYS A 321 -8.47 -4.31 -23.90
C LYS A 321 -8.23 -5.32 -25.04
N GLU A 322 -7.87 -4.84 -26.22
CA GLU A 322 -7.61 -5.65 -27.41
C GLU A 322 -6.36 -6.52 -27.23
N ARG A 323 -5.23 -5.97 -26.79
CA ARG A 323 -4.01 -6.75 -26.49
C ARG A 323 -4.19 -7.70 -25.32
N LEU A 324 -4.90 -7.27 -24.27
CA LEU A 324 -5.23 -8.17 -23.18
C LEU A 324 -6.03 -9.37 -23.71
N SER A 325 -7.06 -9.11 -24.54
CA SER A 325 -7.87 -10.15 -25.18
C SER A 325 -7.06 -11.05 -26.13
N ALA A 326 -6.09 -10.50 -26.86
CA ALA A 326 -5.20 -11.24 -27.75
C ALA A 326 -4.25 -12.18 -26.99
N VAL A 327 -3.74 -11.75 -25.82
CA VAL A 327 -2.93 -12.61 -24.94
C VAL A 327 -3.78 -13.65 -24.24
N ILE A 328 -5.04 -13.31 -23.91
CA ILE A 328 -5.96 -14.21 -23.25
C ILE A 328 -6.30 -15.42 -24.13
N GLY A 329 -6.39 -15.27 -25.46
CA GLY A 329 -6.61 -16.41 -26.37
C GLY A 329 -7.86 -17.24 -26.05
N SER A 330 -8.10 -18.33 -26.79
CA SER A 330 -9.27 -19.20 -26.58
C SER A 330 -9.05 -20.34 -25.57
N GLU A 331 -7.80 -20.64 -25.22
CA GLU A 331 -7.44 -21.78 -24.35
C GLU A 331 -7.27 -21.40 -22.87
N LEU A 332 -7.21 -20.10 -22.55
CA LEU A 332 -7.09 -19.60 -21.19
C LEU A 332 -8.48 -19.42 -20.56
N LYS A 333 -8.66 -19.92 -19.34
CA LYS A 333 -9.87 -19.58 -18.58
C LYS A 333 -9.70 -18.24 -17.88
N LEU A 334 -10.48 -17.25 -18.33
CA LEU A 334 -10.51 -15.89 -17.78
C LEU A 334 -11.63 -15.73 -16.75
N TYR A 335 -11.28 -15.16 -15.60
CA TYR A 335 -12.23 -14.71 -14.57
C TYR A 335 -12.01 -13.23 -14.33
N GLN A 336 -13.08 -12.45 -14.28
CA GLN A 336 -13.02 -11.01 -14.06
C GLN A 336 -13.82 -10.62 -12.83
N PHE A 337 -13.22 -9.78 -11.98
CA PHE A 337 -13.87 -9.19 -10.82
C PHE A 337 -13.63 -7.68 -10.80
N HIS A 338 -14.66 -6.89 -10.53
CA HIS A 338 -14.58 -5.43 -10.49
C HIS A 338 -14.79 -4.88 -9.06
N LEU A 339 -13.84 -4.10 -8.57
CA LEU A 339 -13.88 -3.39 -7.28
C LEU A 339 -14.42 -1.97 -7.48
N THR A 340 -15.56 -1.68 -6.87
CA THR A 340 -16.22 -0.35 -6.93
C THR A 340 -15.91 0.55 -5.74
N ASP A 341 -15.53 -0.02 -4.59
CA ASP A 341 -15.39 0.74 -3.34
C ASP A 341 -14.05 1.49 -3.27
N GLN A 342 -14.05 2.83 -3.40
CA GLN A 342 -12.87 3.67 -3.21
C GLN A 342 -12.71 4.08 -1.73
N PHE A 343 -11.52 3.82 -1.14
CA PHE A 343 -11.24 4.10 0.27
C PHE A 343 -10.33 5.31 0.51
N ARG A 344 -9.79 5.93 -0.55
CA ARG A 344 -8.89 7.11 -0.47
C ARG A 344 -9.70 8.40 -0.49
N MET A 345 -9.14 9.47 0.09
CA MET A 345 -9.74 10.81 0.12
C MET A 345 -11.18 10.84 0.68
N GLN A 346 -11.39 10.23 1.85
CA GLN A 346 -12.69 10.22 2.52
C GLN A 346 -13.20 11.65 2.73
N GLY A 347 -14.42 11.94 2.26
CA GLY A 347 -15.03 13.27 2.32
C GLY A 347 -14.72 14.19 1.14
N ALA A 348 -13.80 13.82 0.24
CA ALA A 348 -13.38 14.71 -0.87
C ALA A 348 -14.00 14.33 -2.23
N GLY A 349 -15.25 13.85 -2.25
CA GLY A 349 -15.90 13.36 -3.48
C GLY A 349 -15.89 14.41 -4.61
N ALA A 350 -16.31 15.63 -4.32
CA ALA A 350 -16.30 16.73 -5.29
C ALA A 350 -14.89 17.13 -5.74
N VAL A 351 -13.87 16.95 -4.88
CA VAL A 351 -12.46 17.19 -5.25
C VAL A 351 -11.98 16.10 -6.22
N ILE A 352 -12.37 14.85 -6.01
CA ILE A 352 -12.06 13.74 -6.93
C ILE A 352 -12.71 14.01 -8.30
N ASP A 353 -13.99 14.37 -8.32
CA ASP A 353 -14.71 14.70 -9.56
C ASP A 353 -14.04 15.88 -10.29
N TRP A 354 -13.61 16.91 -9.55
CA TRP A 354 -12.88 18.05 -10.11
C TRP A 354 -11.53 17.65 -10.71
N ILE A 355 -10.80 16.72 -10.07
CA ILE A 355 -9.56 16.17 -10.62
C ILE A 355 -9.85 15.38 -11.90
N ASP A 356 -10.93 14.59 -11.93
CA ASP A 356 -11.31 13.82 -13.10
C ASP A 356 -11.75 14.73 -14.26
N ASP A 357 -12.47 15.82 -14.00
CA ASP A 357 -12.78 16.84 -15.02
C ASP A 357 -11.51 17.47 -15.59
N LEU A 358 -10.53 17.80 -14.74
CA LEU A 358 -9.24 18.37 -15.16
C LEU A 358 -8.47 17.42 -16.09
N VAL A 359 -8.45 16.13 -15.76
CA VAL A 359 -7.62 15.13 -16.44
C VAL A 359 -8.34 14.54 -17.66
N GLU A 360 -9.59 14.12 -17.50
CA GLU A 360 -10.35 13.37 -18.50
C GLU A 360 -11.05 14.31 -19.48
N GLN A 361 -11.66 15.39 -18.99
CA GLN A 361 -12.38 16.36 -19.83
C GLN A 361 -11.51 17.53 -20.27
N ARG A 362 -10.32 17.70 -19.68
CA ARG A 362 -9.44 18.86 -19.84
C ARG A 362 -10.15 20.17 -19.49
N LEU A 363 -11.06 20.12 -18.53
CA LEU A 363 -11.86 21.27 -18.08
C LEU A 363 -11.50 21.63 -16.64
N LEU A 364 -11.39 22.93 -16.38
CA LEU A 364 -11.27 23.44 -15.02
C LEU A 364 -12.66 23.83 -14.54
N SER A 365 -13.39 22.84 -14.00
CA SER A 365 -14.69 23.04 -13.36
C SER A 365 -14.61 24.06 -12.21
N PRO A 366 -15.74 24.64 -11.78
CA PRO A 366 -15.79 25.49 -10.59
C PRO A 366 -15.09 24.83 -9.40
N TRP A 367 -14.49 25.65 -8.54
CA TRP A 367 -13.74 25.12 -7.40
C TRP A 367 -14.64 24.26 -6.51
N PRO A 368 -14.23 23.01 -6.17
CA PRO A 368 -15.12 22.05 -5.55
C PRO A 368 -15.35 22.36 -4.07
N GLU A 369 -16.48 21.89 -3.55
CA GLU A 369 -16.67 21.76 -2.10
C GLU A 369 -15.67 20.75 -1.54
N THR A 370 -15.16 21.03 -0.34
CA THR A 370 -14.01 20.29 0.18
C THR A 370 -14.33 19.40 1.39
N ASP A 371 -15.52 19.48 1.98
CA ASP A 371 -16.03 18.68 3.13
C ASP A 371 -14.93 18.00 4.00
N GLY A 372 -14.16 18.83 4.72
CA GLY A 372 -13.12 18.38 5.65
C GLY A 372 -11.76 18.02 5.03
N PHE A 373 -11.64 17.99 3.70
CA PHE A 373 -10.39 17.83 2.96
C PHE A 373 -9.73 19.20 2.70
N ASP A 374 -8.46 19.36 3.05
CA ASP A 374 -7.79 20.66 2.94
C ASP A 374 -7.19 20.85 1.53
N PHE A 375 -7.94 21.49 0.63
CA PHE A 375 -7.57 21.70 -0.78
C PHE A 375 -7.27 23.17 -1.07
N GLN A 376 -6.05 23.48 -1.52
CA GLN A 376 -5.62 24.87 -1.80
C GLN A 376 -4.68 25.00 -3.00
N VAL A 377 -4.76 26.11 -3.72
CA VAL A 377 -3.76 26.57 -4.70
C VAL A 377 -2.93 27.68 -4.07
N VAL A 378 -1.61 27.55 -4.18
CA VAL A 378 -0.63 28.47 -3.60
C VAL A 378 0.21 29.09 -4.70
N ALA A 379 0.27 30.43 -4.72
CA ALA A 379 1.00 31.18 -5.74
C ALA A 379 2.51 31.26 -5.45
N ASP A 380 2.87 31.45 -4.18
CA ASP A 380 4.25 31.63 -3.75
C ASP A 380 4.93 30.28 -3.44
N PRO A 381 6.07 29.96 -4.09
CA PRO A 381 6.73 28.68 -3.92
C PRO A 381 7.32 28.48 -2.51
N SER A 382 7.69 29.56 -1.81
CA SER A 382 8.24 29.45 -0.45
C SER A 382 7.14 29.08 0.54
N ARG A 383 6.01 29.80 0.49
CA ARG A 383 4.81 29.49 1.27
C ARG A 383 4.29 28.08 0.98
N PHE A 384 4.30 27.65 -0.28
CA PHE A 384 3.90 26.30 -0.65
C PHE A 384 4.75 25.23 0.06
N LYS A 385 6.07 25.40 0.09
CA LYS A 385 6.98 24.51 0.82
C LYS A 385 6.70 24.54 2.32
N ASP A 386 6.60 25.72 2.91
CA ASP A 386 6.37 25.90 4.35
C ASP A 386 5.09 25.21 4.81
N MET A 387 4.01 25.33 4.03
CA MET A 387 2.74 24.67 4.32
C MET A 387 2.87 23.15 4.37
N ILE A 388 3.61 22.53 3.43
CA ILE A 388 3.84 21.08 3.44
C ILE A 388 4.74 20.66 4.61
N TRP A 389 5.79 21.43 4.89
CA TRP A 389 6.71 21.16 6.01
C TRP A 389 6.00 21.25 7.37
N GLU A 390 5.08 22.21 7.52
CA GLU A 390 4.25 22.32 8.72
C GLU A 390 3.34 21.09 8.89
N LYS A 391 2.66 20.65 7.82
CA LYS A 391 1.82 19.44 7.88
C LYS A 391 2.64 18.18 8.16
N ASP A 392 3.86 18.07 7.62
CA ASP A 392 4.75 16.95 7.93
C ASP A 392 5.19 16.94 9.39
N ARG A 393 5.48 18.11 9.98
CA ARG A 393 5.85 18.21 11.39
C ARG A 393 4.72 17.74 12.33
N ILE A 394 3.46 18.00 11.96
CA ILE A 394 2.29 17.69 12.79
C ILE A 394 1.81 16.26 12.57
N LEU A 395 1.70 15.83 11.31
CA LEU A 395 1.03 14.59 10.93
C LEU A 395 1.99 13.54 10.36
N GLY A 396 3.22 13.92 10.02
CA GLY A 396 4.14 13.10 9.23
C GLY A 396 3.62 12.84 7.82
N LEU A 397 4.44 12.13 7.04
CA LEU A 397 4.09 11.60 5.72
C LEU A 397 3.46 12.64 4.77
N SER A 398 3.93 13.89 4.84
CA SER A 398 3.49 14.97 3.95
C SER A 398 4.65 15.35 3.05
N ARG A 399 4.48 15.31 1.73
CA ARG A 399 5.60 15.44 0.78
C ARG A 399 5.23 16.28 -0.42
N ILE A 400 6.27 16.89 -1.00
CA ILE A 400 6.18 17.56 -2.30
C ILE A 400 6.45 16.53 -3.38
N ILE A 401 5.59 16.49 -4.38
CA ILE A 401 5.66 15.62 -5.55
C ILE A 401 5.41 16.45 -6.81
N GLY A 402 5.85 15.99 -7.98
CA GLY A 402 5.71 16.80 -9.20
C GLY A 402 5.68 16.00 -10.48
N THR A 403 5.17 16.64 -11.53
CA THR A 403 5.24 16.14 -12.92
C THR A 403 6.70 16.07 -13.38
N PHE A 404 7.02 15.09 -14.21
CA PHE A 404 8.40 14.79 -14.62
C PHE A 404 8.86 15.74 -15.75
N ASP A 405 8.97 17.03 -15.44
CA ASP A 405 9.21 18.10 -16.43
C ASP A 405 10.61 18.71 -16.37
N TYR A 406 11.40 18.28 -15.38
CA TYR A 406 12.77 18.73 -15.18
C TYR A 406 13.74 17.58 -15.39
N GLU A 407 14.97 17.91 -15.76
CA GLU A 407 16.00 16.91 -16.01
C GLU A 407 16.23 16.04 -14.77
N HIS A 408 16.39 14.75 -14.98
CA HIS A 408 16.80 13.81 -13.93
C HIS A 408 17.56 12.65 -14.58
N LYS A 409 18.83 12.49 -14.21
CA LYS A 409 19.71 11.42 -14.72
C LYS A 409 20.14 10.49 -13.59
N LYS A 410 20.35 9.21 -13.93
CA LYS A 410 20.91 8.20 -13.03
C LYS A 410 22.43 8.18 -13.08
N ASP A 411 23.05 9.35 -12.99
CA ASP A 411 24.51 9.55 -13.01
C ASP A 411 25.07 9.94 -11.64
N GLY A 412 24.22 9.98 -10.61
CA GLY A 412 24.60 10.35 -9.25
C GLY A 412 24.61 11.86 -9.00
N ASN A 413 24.33 12.69 -10.01
CA ASN A 413 24.21 14.12 -9.84
C ASN A 413 22.85 14.52 -9.25
N SER A 414 22.82 15.69 -8.60
CA SER A 414 21.59 16.28 -8.10
C SER A 414 20.99 17.20 -9.16
N TYR A 415 19.69 17.00 -9.43
CA TYR A 415 18.93 17.81 -10.37
C TYR A 415 17.76 18.47 -9.66
N LEU A 416 17.51 19.74 -9.98
CA LEU A 416 16.54 20.57 -9.27
C LEU A 416 15.21 20.66 -10.04
N VAL A 417 14.12 20.62 -9.29
CA VAL A 417 12.76 20.90 -9.75
C VAL A 417 12.50 22.39 -9.57
N ASP A 418 12.06 23.03 -10.65
CA ASP A 418 11.75 24.45 -10.71
C ASP A 418 12.83 25.34 -10.04
N PRO A 419 14.06 25.44 -10.61
CA PRO A 419 15.17 26.16 -9.99
C PRO A 419 14.88 27.63 -9.65
N GLY A 420 13.94 28.25 -10.36
CA GLY A 420 13.51 29.64 -10.13
C GLY A 420 12.38 29.79 -9.10
N GLY A 421 11.80 28.70 -8.61
CA GLY A 421 10.69 28.72 -7.66
C GLY A 421 10.87 27.69 -6.54
N ILE A 422 10.37 26.46 -6.72
CA ILE A 422 10.46 25.42 -5.68
C ILE A 422 11.91 25.16 -5.27
N ASN A 423 12.81 25.04 -6.25
CA ASN A 423 14.25 24.90 -6.06
C ASN A 423 14.64 23.80 -5.07
N LEU A 424 14.10 22.59 -5.29
CA LEU A 424 14.41 21.40 -4.49
C LEU A 424 14.91 20.27 -5.40
N PRO A 425 15.83 19.42 -4.93
CA PRO A 425 16.30 18.28 -5.71
C PRO A 425 15.20 17.24 -5.94
N TRP A 426 15.30 16.52 -7.06
CA TRP A 426 14.54 15.29 -7.28
C TRP A 426 14.85 14.22 -6.22
N ASN A 427 13.92 13.28 -6.06
CA ASN A 427 13.99 12.22 -5.07
C ASN A 427 15.29 11.38 -5.12
N SER A 428 15.87 11.11 -3.95
CA SER A 428 16.96 10.15 -3.79
C SER A 428 16.45 8.70 -3.77
N THR A 429 17.26 7.76 -4.27
CA THR A 429 16.98 6.32 -4.18
C THR A 429 17.92 5.64 -3.20
N VAL A 430 17.39 5.07 -2.11
CA VAL A 430 18.15 4.32 -1.09
C VAL A 430 17.51 2.94 -0.88
N ASP A 431 18.30 1.90 -0.62
CA ASP A 431 17.84 0.50 -0.79
C ASP A 431 16.93 -0.07 0.32
N ASN A 432 16.80 0.58 1.48
CA ASN A 432 16.27 -0.09 2.68
C ASN A 432 14.96 0.46 3.26
N LYS A 433 14.49 1.64 2.84
CA LYS A 433 13.25 2.25 3.34
C LYS A 433 12.52 2.98 2.20
N THR A 434 11.19 3.07 2.28
CA THR A 434 10.37 3.82 1.32
C THR A 434 10.76 5.30 1.34
N TRP A 435 10.86 5.94 0.18
CA TRP A 435 11.15 7.38 0.07
C TRP A 435 10.26 8.29 0.94
N ALA A 436 8.94 8.11 0.91
CA ALA A 436 8.02 9.02 1.63
C ALA A 436 8.11 8.92 3.16
N GLU A 437 8.59 7.80 3.70
CA GLU A 437 8.72 7.58 5.15
C GLU A 437 10.04 8.07 5.74
N ARG A 438 10.95 8.58 4.90
CA ARG A 438 12.27 9.05 5.30
C ARG A 438 12.20 10.52 5.70
N PRO A 439 12.58 10.92 6.92
CA PRO A 439 12.47 12.32 7.36
C PRO A 439 13.24 13.29 6.45
N GLU A 440 14.41 12.89 5.93
CA GLU A 440 15.26 13.73 5.10
C GLU A 440 14.65 14.08 3.73
N THR A 441 13.69 13.28 3.24
CA THR A 441 13.09 13.48 1.91
C THR A 441 12.06 14.60 1.86
N ILE A 442 11.78 15.24 3.00
CA ILE A 442 10.94 16.45 3.08
C ILE A 442 11.52 17.63 2.28
N HIS A 443 12.83 17.61 2.02
CA HIS A 443 13.55 18.58 1.21
C HIS A 443 13.81 18.09 -0.22
N GLU A 444 13.10 17.06 -0.68
CA GLU A 444 13.14 16.54 -2.04
C GLU A 444 11.77 16.62 -2.72
N VAL A 445 11.74 16.57 -4.04
CA VAL A 445 10.51 16.38 -4.82
C VAL A 445 10.39 14.93 -5.28
N GLY A 446 9.29 14.29 -4.91
CA GLY A 446 8.95 12.94 -5.35
C GLY A 446 8.46 12.92 -6.80
N SER A 447 9.06 12.08 -7.63
CA SER A 447 8.50 11.76 -8.95
C SER A 447 7.35 10.77 -8.86
N ILE A 448 6.58 10.68 -9.95
CA ILE A 448 5.50 9.70 -10.12
C ILE A 448 5.93 8.26 -9.80
N TYR A 449 7.14 7.86 -10.21
CA TYR A 449 7.70 6.52 -9.97
C TYR A 449 8.06 6.22 -8.53
N THR A 450 8.09 7.23 -7.67
CA THR A 450 8.45 7.07 -6.27
C THR A 450 7.20 7.01 -5.40
N ILE A 451 6.17 7.77 -5.78
CA ILE A 451 4.94 7.90 -5.01
C ILE A 451 3.81 6.97 -5.48
N GLN A 452 3.91 6.36 -6.66
CA GLN A 452 2.87 5.46 -7.14
C GLN A 452 2.66 4.28 -6.18
N GLY A 453 1.39 4.03 -5.84
CA GLY A 453 1.00 2.99 -4.87
C GLY A 453 1.00 3.46 -3.41
N PHE A 454 1.55 4.64 -3.12
CA PHE A 454 1.61 5.22 -1.78
C PHE A 454 0.59 6.34 -1.58
N ASP A 455 0.28 6.60 -0.32
CA ASP A 455 -0.65 7.64 0.13
C ASP A 455 0.07 8.55 1.12
N LEU A 456 -0.07 9.86 0.93
CA LEU A 456 0.46 10.92 1.78
C LEU A 456 -0.65 11.48 2.67
N ASN A 457 -0.30 11.96 3.87
CA ASN A 457 -1.26 12.74 4.65
C ASN A 457 -1.62 14.03 3.92
N TYR A 458 -0.60 14.78 3.49
CA TYR A 458 -0.73 15.92 2.59
C TYR A 458 0.18 15.77 1.37
N ALA A 459 -0.38 16.01 0.19
CA ALA A 459 0.37 16.07 -1.05
C ALA A 459 0.53 17.52 -1.50
N GLY A 460 1.77 17.98 -1.64
CA GLY A 460 2.07 19.21 -2.37
C GLY A 460 2.41 18.85 -3.81
N VAL A 461 1.55 19.18 -4.77
CA VAL A 461 1.77 18.86 -6.19
C VAL A 461 2.30 20.07 -6.93
N VAL A 462 3.52 19.94 -7.46
CA VAL A 462 4.12 20.86 -8.42
C VAL A 462 3.65 20.45 -9.81
N ILE A 463 2.80 21.28 -10.41
CA ILE A 463 2.38 21.14 -11.80
C ILE A 463 3.40 21.90 -12.65
N GLY A 464 4.30 21.15 -13.26
CA GLY A 464 5.41 21.68 -14.05
C GLY A 464 4.99 22.12 -15.46
N PRO A 465 5.97 22.56 -16.27
CA PRO A 465 5.72 23.30 -17.50
C PRO A 465 5.09 22.49 -18.63
N SER A 466 4.95 21.16 -18.51
CA SER A 466 4.27 20.34 -19.54
C SER A 466 2.75 20.44 -19.49
N VAL A 467 2.17 21.03 -18.45
CA VAL A 467 0.72 21.20 -18.29
C VAL A 467 0.43 22.69 -18.13
N ASP A 468 -0.44 23.23 -18.97
CA ASP A 468 -0.89 24.62 -18.89
C ASP A 468 -2.40 24.73 -19.16
N TYR A 469 -2.87 25.96 -19.19
CA TYR A 469 -4.25 26.32 -19.49
C TYR A 469 -4.29 27.27 -20.67
N ASP A 470 -5.18 27.00 -21.62
CA ASP A 470 -5.47 27.86 -22.76
C ASP A 470 -6.71 28.73 -22.47
N PRO A 471 -6.55 30.07 -22.32
CA PRO A 471 -7.66 30.98 -22.06
C PRO A 471 -8.65 31.11 -23.23
N GLU A 472 -8.27 30.78 -24.46
CA GLU A 472 -9.15 30.92 -25.63
C GLU A 472 -10.14 29.76 -25.72
N THR A 473 -9.67 28.55 -25.45
CA THR A 473 -10.49 27.33 -25.49
C THR A 473 -11.07 26.93 -24.14
N ASP A 474 -10.67 27.61 -23.06
CA ASP A 474 -10.99 27.32 -21.66
C ASP A 474 -10.66 25.87 -21.26
N ARG A 475 -9.51 25.36 -21.73
CA ARG A 475 -9.10 23.97 -21.55
C ARG A 475 -7.68 23.81 -21.06
N ILE A 476 -7.42 22.68 -20.41
CA ILE A 476 -6.06 22.22 -20.11
C ILE A 476 -5.39 21.79 -21.41
N VAL A 477 -4.17 22.28 -21.59
CA VAL A 477 -3.28 21.92 -22.70
C VAL A 477 -2.02 21.27 -22.15
N VAL A 478 -1.49 20.31 -22.90
CA VAL A 478 -0.27 19.60 -22.55
C VAL A 478 0.78 19.79 -23.64
N ASP A 479 2.03 20.01 -23.24
CA ASP A 479 3.18 20.11 -24.14
C ASP A 479 4.13 18.93 -23.88
N PRO A 480 4.05 17.86 -24.70
CA PRO A 480 4.90 16.70 -24.54
C PRO A 480 6.39 16.98 -24.74
N ASN A 481 6.79 18.10 -25.36
CA ASN A 481 8.20 18.45 -25.51
C ASN A 481 8.83 18.85 -24.18
N ARG A 482 8.04 19.41 -23.26
CA ARG A 482 8.47 19.84 -21.92
C ARG A 482 8.46 18.72 -20.89
N TYR A 483 7.77 17.62 -21.16
CA TYR A 483 7.84 16.41 -20.33
C TYR A 483 9.21 15.75 -20.50
N MET A 484 10.01 15.61 -19.44
CA MET A 484 11.41 15.17 -19.50
C MET A 484 11.61 13.66 -19.30
N ASP A 485 10.54 12.91 -19.10
CA ASP A 485 10.63 11.46 -18.90
C ASP A 485 10.93 10.71 -20.21
N ARG A 486 12.21 10.44 -20.42
CA ARG A 486 12.71 9.68 -21.57
C ARG A 486 12.17 8.25 -21.61
N GLY A 487 11.94 7.63 -20.45
CA GLY A 487 11.45 6.25 -20.36
C GLY A 487 9.98 6.13 -20.78
N ALA A 488 9.23 7.20 -20.58
CA ALA A 488 7.83 7.29 -20.95
C ALA A 488 7.64 7.60 -22.45
N LYS A 489 8.56 8.36 -23.06
CA LYS A 489 8.59 8.69 -24.50
C LYS A 489 9.09 7.58 -25.42
N VAL A 490 9.39 6.38 -24.92
CA VAL A 490 9.91 5.35 -25.82
C VAL A 490 8.78 4.76 -26.67
N ARG A 491 8.74 5.18 -27.93
CA ARG A 491 7.76 4.78 -28.94
C ARG A 491 7.75 3.27 -29.17
N ARG A 492 6.56 2.71 -29.43
CA ARG A 492 6.40 1.34 -29.93
C ARG A 492 6.50 1.33 -31.45
N ALA A 493 7.11 0.29 -32.02
CA ALA A 493 7.36 0.23 -33.47
C ALA A 493 6.08 0.16 -34.31
N ASP A 494 4.96 -0.21 -33.70
CA ASP A 494 3.65 -0.42 -34.34
C ASP A 494 2.71 0.80 -34.26
N MET A 495 3.14 1.92 -33.66
CA MET A 495 2.32 3.13 -33.54
C MET A 495 2.67 4.15 -34.62
N ASP A 496 1.65 4.68 -35.31
CA ASP A 496 1.78 5.90 -36.12
C ASP A 496 2.02 7.15 -35.26
N ASP A 497 2.30 8.28 -35.91
CA ASP A 497 2.69 9.52 -35.24
C ASP A 497 1.54 10.12 -34.42
N ASP A 498 0.31 10.08 -34.93
CA ASP A 498 -0.88 10.64 -34.29
C ASP A 498 -1.26 9.85 -33.03
N THR A 499 -1.28 8.52 -33.15
CA THR A 499 -1.54 7.59 -32.04
C THR A 499 -0.48 7.74 -30.96
N TYR A 500 0.79 7.91 -31.35
CA TYR A 500 1.88 8.14 -30.41
C TYR A 500 1.73 9.48 -29.67
N ALA A 501 1.38 10.56 -30.38
CA ALA A 501 1.15 11.86 -29.79
C ALA A 501 0.00 11.83 -28.76
N GLN A 502 -1.15 11.26 -29.13
CA GLN A 502 -2.31 11.11 -28.24
C GLN A 502 -1.98 10.26 -27.00
N ALA A 503 -1.27 9.15 -27.18
CA ALA A 503 -0.84 8.30 -26.07
C ALA A 503 0.08 9.05 -25.11
N LEU A 504 0.96 9.91 -25.61
CA LEU A 504 1.89 10.69 -24.80
C LEU A 504 1.18 11.79 -24.02
N GLU A 505 0.21 12.47 -24.63
CA GLU A 505 -0.66 13.44 -23.94
C GLU A 505 -1.45 12.76 -22.81
N GLN A 506 -2.12 11.65 -23.11
CA GLN A 506 -2.90 10.91 -22.12
C GLN A 506 -2.04 10.44 -20.96
N MET A 507 -0.80 10.03 -21.23
CA MET A 507 0.13 9.58 -20.20
C MET A 507 0.58 10.71 -19.26
N ILE A 508 0.78 11.94 -19.76
CA ILE A 508 1.06 13.12 -18.92
C ILE A 508 -0.13 13.40 -18.01
N LEU A 509 -1.35 13.37 -18.57
CA LEU A 509 -2.59 13.54 -17.81
C LEU A 509 -2.79 12.44 -16.76
N ASN A 510 -2.52 11.17 -17.11
CA ASN A 510 -2.54 10.06 -16.16
C ASN A 510 -1.52 10.27 -15.03
N SER A 511 -0.31 10.72 -15.35
CA SER A 511 0.70 11.05 -14.32
C SER A 511 0.17 12.13 -13.39
N LEU A 512 -0.45 13.19 -13.93
CA LEU A 512 -1.03 14.26 -13.13
C LEU A 512 -2.16 13.74 -12.24
N ASN A 513 -3.11 12.98 -12.79
CA ASN A 513 -4.20 12.33 -12.03
C ASN A 513 -3.68 11.54 -10.85
N VAL A 514 -2.64 10.74 -11.10
CA VAL A 514 -2.03 9.90 -10.09
C VAL A 514 -1.39 10.74 -8.98
N LEU A 515 -0.74 11.87 -9.29
CA LEU A 515 -0.14 12.76 -8.30
C LEU A 515 -1.20 13.49 -7.45
N LEU A 516 -2.25 14.01 -8.09
CA LEU A 516 -3.31 14.79 -7.45
C LEU A 516 -4.09 13.94 -6.43
N LYS A 517 -4.26 12.64 -6.69
CA LYS A 517 -4.99 11.70 -5.81
C LYS A 517 -4.12 11.04 -4.73
N ARG A 518 -2.97 11.63 -4.36
CA ARG A 518 -2.06 11.09 -3.32
C ARG A 518 -2.30 11.62 -1.91
N GLY A 519 -2.93 12.78 -1.76
CA GLY A 519 -3.22 13.36 -0.45
C GLY A 519 -4.47 12.73 0.16
N VAL A 520 -4.40 12.25 1.41
CA VAL A 520 -5.54 11.66 2.11
C VAL A 520 -6.31 12.72 2.90
N LYS A 521 -5.60 13.69 3.50
CA LYS A 521 -6.19 14.76 4.33
C LYS A 521 -6.17 16.12 3.64
N GLY A 522 -5.26 16.32 2.70
CA GLY A 522 -5.23 17.56 1.92
C GLY A 522 -4.29 17.51 0.71
N LEU A 523 -4.52 18.46 -0.18
CA LEU A 523 -3.83 18.64 -1.45
C LEU A 523 -3.51 20.12 -1.64
N TYR A 524 -2.24 20.44 -1.84
CA TYR A 524 -1.82 21.79 -2.21
C TYR A 524 -1.27 21.79 -3.63
N LEU A 525 -1.68 22.74 -4.45
CA LEU A 525 -1.25 22.88 -5.83
C LEU A 525 -0.35 24.10 -6.00
N TYR A 526 0.76 23.91 -6.70
CA TYR A 526 1.59 24.98 -7.22
C TYR A 526 1.81 24.75 -8.72
N ALA A 527 1.22 25.63 -9.54
CA ALA A 527 1.41 25.61 -10.98
C ALA A 527 2.54 26.58 -11.38
N VAL A 528 3.53 26.05 -12.11
CA VAL A 528 4.67 26.82 -12.59
C VAL A 528 4.24 27.81 -13.69
N ASN A 529 3.37 27.34 -14.60
CA ASN A 529 2.88 28.16 -15.70
C ASN A 529 1.90 29.24 -15.22
N PRO A 530 2.10 30.52 -15.60
CA PRO A 530 1.24 31.61 -15.13
C PRO A 530 -0.23 31.51 -15.53
N HIS A 531 -0.55 31.03 -16.74
CA HIS A 531 -1.94 30.93 -17.21
C HIS A 531 -2.74 29.96 -16.34
N LEU A 532 -2.23 28.73 -16.17
CA LEU A 532 -2.82 27.75 -15.28
C LEU A 532 -2.88 28.24 -13.82
N ARG A 533 -1.79 28.81 -13.30
CA ARG A 533 -1.76 29.33 -11.91
C ARG A 533 -2.82 30.39 -11.67
N ASN A 534 -2.94 31.36 -12.56
CA ASN A 534 -3.88 32.47 -12.41
C ASN A 534 -5.33 31.97 -12.49
N LYS A 535 -5.65 31.05 -13.42
CA LYS A 535 -6.98 30.46 -13.52
C LYS A 535 -7.36 29.67 -12.26
N LEU A 536 -6.46 28.84 -11.74
CA LEU A 536 -6.69 28.07 -10.51
C LEU A 536 -6.92 28.98 -9.29
N LEU A 537 -6.13 30.05 -9.14
CA LEU A 537 -6.30 31.03 -8.07
C LEU A 537 -7.64 31.78 -8.19
N ALA A 538 -8.06 32.13 -9.41
CA ALA A 538 -9.33 32.80 -9.66
C ALA A 538 -10.52 31.90 -9.29
N LEU A 539 -10.49 30.61 -9.66
CA LEU A 539 -11.52 29.64 -9.30
C LEU A 539 -11.64 29.48 -7.78
N GLN A 540 -10.50 29.31 -7.08
CA GLN A 540 -10.48 29.22 -5.62
C GLN A 540 -11.03 30.50 -4.95
N ALA A 541 -10.71 31.68 -5.47
CA ALA A 541 -11.20 32.94 -4.92
C ALA A 541 -12.71 33.11 -5.11
N ALA A 542 -13.25 32.73 -6.27
CA ALA A 542 -14.68 32.81 -6.58
C ALA A 542 -15.55 31.94 -5.66
N ALA A 543 -15.04 30.76 -5.26
CA ALA A 543 -15.74 29.92 -4.28
C ALA A 543 -15.81 30.58 -2.90
N LYS A 544 -14.72 31.18 -2.42
CA LYS A 544 -14.69 31.88 -1.11
C LYS A 544 -15.67 33.05 -1.04
N SER A 545 -15.87 33.78 -2.14
CA SER A 545 -16.85 34.87 -2.19
C SER A 545 -18.31 34.43 -2.27
N THR A 546 -18.58 33.13 -2.46
CA THR A 546 -19.94 32.57 -2.53
C THR A 546 -20.39 31.99 -1.18
N GLU A 547 -19.46 31.76 -0.25
CA GLU A 547 -19.70 31.27 1.12
C GLU A 547 -19.90 32.40 2.16
N GLU A 548 -19.50 33.64 1.82
CA GLU A 548 -19.77 34.88 2.58
C GLU A 548 -21.11 35.51 2.14
#